data_AF-A0A2S5GK07-F1
#
_entry.id   AF-A0A2S5GK07-F1
#
_cell.length_a   1.000
_cell.length_b   1.000
_cell.length_c   1.000
_cell.angle_alpha   90.00
_cell.angle_beta   90.00
_cell.angle_gamma   90.00
#
_symmetry.space_group_name_H-M   'P 1'
#
loop_
_entity.id
_entity.type
_entity.pdbx_description
1 polymer ?
#
loop_
_entity_poly.entity_id
_entity_poly.type
_entity_poly.pdbx_seq_one_letter_code
_entity_poly.pdbx_strand_id
1 'polypeptide(L)'
;MLLGAAALSLLAACGDERPPLAQNLSADALPSTANAARGRQLVSNHGCLACHSVPTVRGPASAVGPPLDNLGRQAYLTGLLPNTPANLVRWLMDPPAINPRTAMPNVGLSQAESQDIAAFLLSLPKGQEAQ
;
A
#
# COMPACT_ATOMS: atom_id res chain seq x y z
N MET A 1 -27.89 14.54 63.13
CA MET A 1 -27.76 15.65 62.16
C MET A 1 -26.45 15.48 61.44
N LEU A 2 -26.49 15.31 60.11
CA LEU A 2 -25.59 15.83 59.06
C LEU A 2 -24.06 15.67 59.27
N LEU A 3 -23.20 15.28 58.31
CA LEU A 3 -23.20 15.01 56.87
C LEU A 3 -21.78 14.43 56.59
N GLY A 4 -21.58 13.44 55.70
CA GLY A 4 -21.03 13.68 54.34
C GLY A 4 -19.51 13.96 54.33
N ALA A 5 -18.66 13.41 53.47
CA ALA A 5 -18.85 12.64 52.26
C ALA A 5 -17.52 11.93 51.92
N ALA A 6 -17.63 10.80 51.22
CA ALA A 6 -16.51 10.08 50.62
C ALA A 6 -15.83 10.96 49.56
N ALA A 7 -14.50 11.09 49.63
CA ALA A 7 -13.71 11.69 48.56
C ALA A 7 -13.54 10.66 47.44
N LEU A 8 -14.32 10.87 46.37
CA LEU A 8 -14.35 10.09 45.14
C LEU A 8 -13.01 10.21 44.40
N SER A 9 -12.35 9.08 44.18
CA SER A 9 -11.19 8.96 43.28
C SER A 9 -11.62 9.25 41.84
N LEU A 10 -11.40 10.48 41.37
CA LEU A 10 -11.60 10.90 39.99
C LEU A 10 -10.25 11.17 39.33
N LEU A 11 -9.63 10.13 38.78
CA LEU A 11 -8.74 10.25 37.63
C LEU A 11 -9.26 9.27 36.57
N ALA A 12 -10.38 9.67 35.99
CA ALA A 12 -10.95 9.03 34.82
C ALA A 12 -9.97 9.17 33.65
N ALA A 13 -9.61 8.01 33.11
CA ALA A 13 -9.13 7.71 31.77
C ALA A 13 -8.93 8.91 30.82
N CYS A 14 -7.69 9.12 30.38
CA CYS A 14 -7.43 9.59 29.02
C CYS A 14 -7.90 8.48 28.08
N GLY A 15 -9.19 8.46 27.74
CA GLY A 15 -9.70 7.67 26.63
C GLY A 15 -9.11 8.23 25.36
N ASP A 16 -8.13 7.54 24.79
CA ASP A 16 -7.63 7.82 23.44
C ASP A 16 -8.70 7.36 22.43
N GLU A 17 -9.83 8.09 22.39
CA GLU A 17 -10.87 7.93 21.38
C GLU A 17 -10.43 8.59 20.07
N ARG A 18 -9.19 8.34 19.65
CA ARG A 18 -8.81 8.60 18.26
C ARG A 18 -9.37 7.44 17.44
N PRO A 19 -10.39 7.66 16.60
CA PRO A 19 -10.84 6.63 15.68
C PRO A 19 -9.62 6.11 14.91
N PRO A 20 -9.43 4.78 14.75
CA PRO A 20 -8.35 4.26 13.93
C PRO A 20 -8.35 4.98 12.59
N LEU A 21 -7.18 5.43 12.12
CA LEU A 21 -6.98 6.19 10.88
C LEU A 21 -7.48 5.46 9.60
N ALA A 22 -8.10 4.29 9.73
CA ALA A 22 -8.51 3.37 8.68
C ALA A 22 -10.03 3.26 8.47
N GLN A 23 -10.86 4.14 9.05
CA GLN A 23 -12.33 3.96 8.98
C GLN A 23 -12.98 4.23 7.61
N ASN A 24 -12.23 4.64 6.58
CA ASN A 24 -12.76 4.91 5.22
C ASN A 24 -12.20 3.98 4.11
N LEU A 25 -11.88 2.72 4.43
CA LEU A 25 -11.34 1.75 3.46
C LEU A 25 -12.31 1.39 2.31
N SER A 26 -13.61 1.68 2.44
CA SER A 26 -14.63 1.26 1.46
C SER A 26 -14.61 2.08 0.16
N ALA A 27 -14.17 3.34 0.20
CA ALA A 27 -14.05 4.20 -0.99
C ALA A 27 -12.69 4.03 -1.70
N ASP A 28 -11.73 3.41 -1.04
CA ASP A 28 -10.36 3.19 -1.51
C ASP A 28 -10.15 1.81 -2.15
N ALA A 29 -11.20 0.96 -2.22
CA ALA A 29 -11.10 -0.38 -2.77
C ALA A 29 -10.90 -0.37 -4.30
N LEU A 30 -10.13 -1.33 -4.81
CA LEU A 30 -10.02 -1.56 -6.25
C LEU A 30 -11.38 -2.00 -6.82
N PRO A 31 -11.68 -1.68 -8.09
CA PRO A 31 -12.88 -2.18 -8.74
C PRO A 31 -12.86 -3.71 -8.77
N SER A 32 -14.03 -4.34 -8.69
CA SER A 32 -14.17 -5.81 -8.75
C SER A 32 -13.67 -6.42 -10.07
N THR A 33 -13.47 -5.59 -11.10
CA THR A 33 -12.90 -5.97 -12.39
C THR A 33 -11.37 -6.06 -12.39
N ALA A 34 -10.69 -5.59 -11.34
CA ALA A 34 -9.24 -5.69 -11.21
C ALA A 34 -8.81 -7.16 -11.07
N ASN A 35 -7.84 -7.59 -11.88
CA ASN A 35 -7.43 -8.98 -12.01
C ASN A 35 -5.95 -9.16 -11.65
N ALA A 36 -5.69 -9.69 -10.45
CA ALA A 36 -4.33 -9.93 -9.95
C ALA A 36 -3.50 -10.87 -10.83
N ALA A 37 -4.12 -11.86 -11.50
CA ALA A 37 -3.39 -12.77 -12.39
C ALA A 37 -2.88 -12.03 -13.64
N ARG A 38 -3.71 -11.13 -14.20
CA ARG A 38 -3.29 -10.22 -15.29
C ARG A 38 -2.23 -9.24 -14.79
N GLY A 39 -2.40 -8.68 -13.59
CA GLY A 39 -1.42 -7.80 -12.94
C GLY A 39 -0.03 -8.44 -12.84
N ARG A 40 0.04 -9.71 -12.44
CA ARG A 40 1.29 -10.47 -12.41
C ARG A 40 1.98 -10.57 -13.77
N GLN A 41 1.23 -10.70 -14.86
CA GLN A 41 1.78 -10.72 -16.22
C GLN A 41 2.29 -9.33 -16.63
N LEU A 42 1.50 -8.28 -16.34
CA LEU A 42 1.84 -6.90 -16.66
C LEU A 42 3.13 -6.44 -15.96
N VAL A 43 3.38 -6.88 -14.73
CA VAL A 43 4.66 -6.62 -14.02
C VAL A 43 5.89 -7.06 -14.83
N SER A 44 5.81 -8.21 -15.51
CA SER A 44 6.89 -8.68 -16.39
C SER A 44 6.99 -7.87 -17.68
N ASN A 45 5.85 -7.40 -18.21
CA ASN A 45 5.77 -6.77 -19.52
C ASN A 45 6.10 -5.27 -19.50
N HIS A 46 5.89 -4.58 -18.37
CA HIS A 46 6.11 -3.14 -18.21
C HIS A 46 7.44 -2.80 -17.52
N GLY A 47 8.42 -3.71 -17.56
CA GLY A 47 9.79 -3.43 -17.10
C GLY A 47 9.96 -3.30 -15.58
N CYS A 48 8.95 -3.64 -14.77
CA CYS A 48 9.03 -3.51 -13.32
C CYS A 48 10.20 -4.31 -12.73
N LEU A 49 10.49 -5.47 -13.31
CA LEU A 49 11.57 -6.37 -12.89
C LEU A 49 12.97 -5.83 -13.19
N ALA A 50 13.10 -4.81 -14.05
CA ALA A 50 14.39 -4.17 -14.30
C ALA A 50 14.91 -3.42 -13.06
N CYS A 51 14.00 -3.01 -12.17
CA CYS A 51 14.34 -2.26 -10.96
C CYS A 51 14.01 -3.03 -9.68
N HIS A 52 12.90 -3.76 -9.65
CA HIS A 52 12.38 -4.41 -8.44
C HIS A 52 12.51 -5.93 -8.49
N SER A 53 12.81 -6.56 -7.36
CA SER A 53 12.48 -7.96 -7.16
C SER A 53 11.00 -8.11 -6.77
N VAL A 54 10.33 -9.08 -7.37
CA VAL A 54 8.89 -9.32 -7.16
C VAL A 54 8.67 -10.80 -6.87
N PRO A 55 8.12 -11.16 -5.69
CA PRO A 55 7.84 -12.56 -5.37
C PRO A 55 6.99 -13.23 -6.44
N THR A 56 7.28 -14.51 -6.68
CA THR A 56 6.63 -15.35 -7.70
C THR A 56 6.87 -14.95 -9.15
N VAL A 57 7.50 -13.81 -9.47
CA VAL A 57 7.79 -13.39 -10.85
C VAL A 57 9.28 -13.52 -11.12
N ARG A 58 9.66 -14.35 -12.10
CA ARG A 58 11.07 -14.53 -12.46
C ARG A 58 11.59 -13.31 -13.22
N GLY A 59 12.69 -12.75 -12.74
CA GLY A 59 13.39 -11.62 -13.35
C GLY A 59 14.80 -11.49 -12.76
N PRO A 60 15.60 -10.52 -13.24
CA PRO A 60 16.88 -10.22 -12.62
C PRO A 60 16.67 -9.81 -11.16
N ALA A 61 17.57 -10.25 -10.28
CA ALA A 61 17.58 -9.81 -8.88
C ALA A 61 18.09 -8.36 -8.81
N SER A 62 17.26 -7.41 -9.24
CA SER A 62 17.58 -5.99 -9.20
C SER A 62 17.37 -5.42 -7.80
N ALA A 63 18.24 -4.50 -7.42
CA ALA A 63 18.18 -3.71 -6.19
C ALA A 63 18.16 -2.20 -6.46
N VAL A 64 17.85 -1.78 -7.70
CA VAL A 64 17.67 -0.35 -8.04
C VAL A 64 16.45 0.22 -7.31
N GLY A 65 15.34 -0.50 -7.35
CA GLY A 65 14.17 -0.25 -6.50
C GLY A 65 14.16 -1.20 -5.30
N PRO A 66 13.43 -0.86 -4.22
CA PRO A 66 13.22 -1.78 -3.10
C PRO A 66 12.48 -3.04 -3.58
N PRO A 67 12.64 -4.18 -2.90
CA PRO A 67 11.82 -5.35 -3.22
C PRO A 67 10.34 -5.04 -2.99
N LEU A 68 9.46 -5.59 -3.83
CA LEU A 68 8.01 -5.36 -3.76
C LEU A 68 7.26 -6.42 -2.93
N ASP A 69 8.00 -7.32 -2.27
CA ASP A 69 7.41 -8.13 -1.22
C ASP A 69 6.81 -7.22 -0.13
N ASN A 70 5.78 -7.71 0.55
CA ASN A 70 5.15 -7.01 1.65
C ASN A 70 4.51 -5.64 1.33
N LEU A 71 4.39 -5.22 0.06
CA LEU A 71 3.87 -3.89 -0.30
C LEU A 71 2.51 -3.62 0.36
N GLY A 72 1.59 -4.59 0.34
CA GLY A 72 0.26 -4.46 0.93
C GLY A 72 0.22 -4.19 2.44
N ARG A 73 1.33 -4.40 3.15
CA ARG A 73 1.45 -4.13 4.60
C ARG A 73 2.19 -2.83 4.93
N GLN A 74 2.75 -2.14 3.94
CA GLN A 74 3.42 -0.86 4.17
C GLN A 74 2.37 0.22 4.44
N ALA A 75 2.65 1.14 5.37
CA ALA A 75 1.75 2.25 5.66
C ALA A 75 1.81 3.36 4.60
N TYR A 76 2.96 3.53 3.95
CA TYR A 76 3.20 4.59 2.96
C TYR A 76 3.83 4.03 1.69
N LEU A 77 3.35 4.51 0.55
CA LEU A 77 4.02 4.37 -0.75
C LEU A 77 5.13 5.41 -0.83
N THR A 78 6.35 4.95 -1.12
CA THR A 78 7.53 5.79 -1.35
C THR A 78 7.84 6.78 -0.23
N GLY A 79 7.30 6.56 0.97
CA GLY A 79 7.37 7.50 2.10
C GLY A 79 6.57 8.80 1.93
N LEU A 80 5.69 8.92 0.92
CA LEU A 80 4.98 10.16 0.58
C LEU A 80 3.45 10.05 0.71
N LEU A 81 2.86 8.98 0.19
CA LEU A 81 1.42 8.80 0.14
C LEU A 81 0.99 7.69 1.10
N PRO A 82 -0.14 7.80 1.82
CA PRO A 82 -0.75 6.64 2.47
C PRO A 82 -0.94 5.51 1.46
N ASN A 83 -0.61 4.29 1.85
CA ASN A 83 -0.73 3.13 0.97
C ASN A 83 -2.18 2.65 0.88
N THR A 84 -2.95 3.35 0.04
CA THR A 84 -4.29 2.94 -0.37
C THR A 84 -4.26 2.44 -1.81
N PRO A 85 -5.18 1.56 -2.23
CA PRO A 85 -5.21 1.10 -3.61
C PRO A 85 -5.36 2.24 -4.62
N ALA A 86 -6.15 3.27 -4.32
CA ALA A 86 -6.27 4.45 -5.17
C ALA A 86 -4.92 5.19 -5.33
N ASN A 87 -4.17 5.35 -4.24
CA ASN A 87 -2.85 5.98 -4.28
C ASN A 87 -1.83 5.12 -5.03
N LEU A 88 -1.88 3.80 -4.89
CA LEU A 88 -1.00 2.89 -5.63
C LEU A 88 -1.29 2.96 -7.13
N VAL A 89 -2.56 2.93 -7.54
CA VAL A 89 -2.94 3.11 -8.96
C VAL A 89 -2.43 4.45 -9.48
N ARG A 90 -2.65 5.55 -8.74
CA ARG A 90 -2.17 6.88 -9.13
C ARG A 90 -0.65 6.94 -9.26
N TRP A 91 0.08 6.33 -8.32
CA TRP A 91 1.53 6.22 -8.38
C TRP A 91 1.99 5.44 -9.61
N LEU A 92 1.38 4.29 -9.91
CA LEU A 92 1.74 3.44 -11.05
C LEU A 92 1.52 4.14 -12.40
N MET A 93 0.50 4.99 -12.52
CA MET A 93 0.18 5.68 -13.77
C MET A 93 1.19 6.81 -14.10
N ASP A 94 1.63 7.58 -13.11
CA ASP A 94 2.59 8.68 -13.33
C ASP A 94 3.42 8.97 -12.06
N PRO A 95 4.47 8.20 -11.80
CA PRO A 95 5.32 8.41 -10.63
C PRO A 95 5.98 9.81 -10.57
N PRO A 96 6.55 10.36 -11.68
CA PRO A 96 7.12 11.70 -11.68
C PRO A 96 6.12 12.82 -11.35
N ALA A 97 4.84 12.69 -11.71
CA ALA A 97 3.81 13.66 -11.32
C ALA A 97 3.56 13.70 -9.80
N ILE A 98 3.79 12.60 -9.09
CA ILE A 98 3.66 12.51 -7.63
C ILE A 98 4.96 12.89 -6.92
N ASN A 99 6.10 12.40 -7.41
CA ASN A 99 7.41 12.73 -6.89
C ASN A 99 8.36 13.09 -8.04
N PRO A 100 8.58 14.37 -8.34
CA PRO A 100 9.46 14.80 -9.44
C PRO A 100 10.93 14.36 -9.30
N ARG A 101 11.33 13.86 -8.12
CA ARG A 101 12.69 13.34 -7.85
C ARG A 101 12.77 11.82 -7.88
N THR A 102 11.70 11.11 -8.22
CA THR A 102 11.71 9.65 -8.33
C THR A 102 12.53 9.18 -9.54
N ALA A 103 13.23 8.06 -9.38
CA ALA A 103 13.87 7.37 -10.50
C ALA A 103 12.92 6.44 -11.26
N MET A 104 11.73 6.14 -10.69
CA MET A 104 10.74 5.31 -11.35
C MET A 104 10.10 6.09 -12.51
N PRO A 105 10.27 5.67 -13.77
CA PRO A 105 9.71 6.39 -14.90
C PRO A 105 8.19 6.16 -15.01
N ASN A 106 7.51 6.99 -15.80
CA ASN A 106 6.20 6.60 -16.32
C ASN A 106 6.39 5.43 -17.31
N VAL A 107 5.83 4.26 -16.96
CA VAL A 107 5.95 3.01 -17.73
C VAL A 107 4.80 2.79 -18.71
N GLY A 108 3.97 3.81 -18.94
CA GLY A 108 2.92 3.81 -19.96
C GLY A 108 1.72 2.93 -19.63
N LEU A 109 1.39 2.76 -18.34
CA LEU A 109 0.23 1.96 -17.91
C LEU A 109 -1.07 2.73 -18.10
N SER A 110 -2.09 2.05 -18.61
CA SER A 110 -3.48 2.52 -18.51
C SER A 110 -4.00 2.36 -17.08
N GLN A 111 -5.10 3.05 -16.76
CA GLN A 111 -5.73 2.94 -15.44
C GLN A 111 -6.13 1.50 -15.10
N ALA A 112 -6.68 0.74 -16.07
CA ALA A 112 -7.09 -0.64 -15.86
C ALA A 112 -5.89 -1.55 -15.57
N GLU A 113 -4.79 -1.39 -16.31
CA GLU A 113 -3.56 -2.15 -16.07
C GLU A 113 -2.95 -1.80 -14.71
N SER A 114 -2.95 -0.52 -14.33
CA SER A 114 -2.52 -0.09 -12.99
C SER A 114 -3.37 -0.70 -11.88
N GLN A 115 -4.68 -0.84 -12.07
CA GLN A 115 -5.57 -1.51 -11.11
C GLN A 115 -5.26 -3.00 -10.98
N ASP A 116 -5.00 -3.69 -12.08
CA ASP A 116 -4.61 -5.11 -12.05
C ASP A 116 -3.28 -5.33 -11.36
N ILE A 117 -2.29 -4.50 -11.68
CA ILE A 117 -0.97 -4.52 -11.03
C ILE A 117 -1.13 -4.23 -9.54
N ALA A 118 -1.91 -3.21 -9.16
CA ALA A 118 -2.18 -2.90 -7.76
C ALA A 118 -2.84 -4.10 -7.05
N ALA A 119 -3.82 -4.75 -7.66
CA ALA A 119 -4.46 -5.96 -7.10
C ALA A 119 -3.44 -7.06 -6.84
N PHE A 120 -2.50 -7.28 -7.78
CA PHE A 120 -1.42 -8.24 -7.61
C PHE A 120 -0.45 -7.84 -6.49
N LEU A 121 0.10 -6.63 -6.53
CA LEU A 121 1.14 -6.19 -5.60
C LEU A 121 0.63 -6.12 -4.15
N LEU A 122 -0.62 -5.70 -3.95
CA LEU A 122 -1.24 -5.66 -2.63
C LEU A 122 -1.52 -7.07 -2.05
N SER A 123 -1.59 -8.10 -2.89
CA SER A 123 -1.75 -9.49 -2.48
C SER A 123 -0.44 -10.20 -2.12
N LEU A 124 0.72 -9.56 -2.36
CA LEU A 124 2.02 -10.20 -2.17
C LEU A 124 2.31 -10.45 -0.68
N PRO A 125 2.87 -11.63 -0.34
CA PRO A 125 3.27 -11.94 1.03
C PRO A 125 4.50 -11.12 1.44
N LYS A 126 4.82 -11.13 2.74
CA LYS A 126 6.08 -10.61 3.26
C LYS A 126 7.24 -11.48 2.79
N GLY A 127 8.34 -10.88 2.34
CA GLY A 127 9.55 -11.60 1.99
C GLY A 127 10.05 -12.43 3.17
N GLN A 128 10.31 -13.73 2.91
CA GLN A 128 10.66 -14.79 3.87
C GLN A 128 9.48 -15.47 4.61
N GLU A 129 8.30 -15.56 4.00
CA GLU A 129 7.35 -16.67 4.23
C GLU A 129 7.10 -17.40 2.90
N ALA A 130 8.18 -17.96 2.36
CA ALA A 130 8.14 -19.07 1.41
C ALA A 130 8.84 -20.24 2.10
N GLN A 131 8.17 -20.76 3.14
CA GLN A 131 8.32 -22.06 3.80
C GLN A 131 7.26 -22.17 4.90
#